data_AF-A0A529TBF4-F1
#
_entry.id   AF-A0A529TBF4-F1
#
_cell.length_a   1.000
_cell.length_b   1.000
_cell.length_c   1.000
_cell.angle_alpha   90.00
_cell.angle_beta   90.00
_cell.angle_gamma   90.00
#
_symmetry.space_group_name_H-M   'P 1'
#
loop_
_entity.id
_entity.type
_entity.pdbx_description
1 polymer ?
#
loop_
_entity_poly.entity_id
_entity_poly.type
_entity_poly.pdbx_seq_one_letter_code
_entity_poly.pdbx_strand_id
1 'polypeptide(L)'
;ITGESMPVEKQAGDEVIGGTLNKTGSFRFTATKVGKDTALASIIRMVKDAQGSKAPIQRVVDTVSGYFVPAVMIVAILAAVAWYDFGPEPRLIYATVILVTTLIIACPCALGLATPTSLTVGIGKGAENGILIRSGDALQAAEKLDAIILDKTGTITRGEPALTDVVVTPGHEESAVLRLTASLERGSEHPLASAIVKGAEAWLIELVDAEGFAAIPGHGVSGRIDGHDVLFGNAKLMRDRGVPADALLPQWERLANEGKTPMYVAVDGQAAGLIAVADTVKPDSRAAIEILRGLGIEVVMLTGDNERTGRAIAREVGIDRVLAEVLPDDKAHEVQKLQLEGKSVGMVGDGVNDAPALAQADVGFAIGTGTDVAIEASDVTLIKG
;
A
#
# COMPACT_ATOMS: atom_id res chain seq x y z
N ILE A 1 -10.03 -1.33 5.30
CA ILE A 1 -11.06 -0.52 4.60
C ILE A 1 -10.64 0.94 4.49
N THR A 2 -10.01 1.54 5.51
CA THR A 2 -9.51 2.92 5.42
C THR A 2 -8.02 3.03 5.12
N GLY A 3 -7.23 1.98 5.35
CA GLY A 3 -5.76 2.01 5.23
C GLY A 3 -5.06 2.57 6.47
N GLU A 4 -5.84 3.09 7.41
CA GLU A 4 -5.36 3.59 8.69
C GLU A 4 -5.09 2.42 9.66
N SER A 5 -3.89 2.39 10.23
CA SER A 5 -3.50 1.41 11.26
C SER A 5 -4.13 1.72 12.63
N MET A 6 -4.56 2.97 12.82
CA MET A 6 -5.17 3.47 14.05
C MET A 6 -6.68 3.22 14.07
N PRO A 7 -7.22 2.44 15.04
CA PRO A 7 -8.66 2.31 15.22
C PRO A 7 -9.28 3.65 15.55
N VAL A 8 -10.48 3.84 15.00
CA VAL A 8 -11.27 5.04 15.22
C VAL A 8 -12.30 4.75 16.30
N GLU A 9 -12.34 5.61 17.33
CA GLU A 9 -13.33 5.54 18.41
C GLU A 9 -14.75 5.79 17.84
N LYS A 10 -15.75 5.04 18.32
CA LYS A 10 -17.14 5.13 17.82
C LYS A 10 -18.12 5.37 18.96
N GLN A 11 -18.99 6.36 18.78
CA GLN A 11 -20.02 6.78 19.73
C GLN A 11 -21.43 6.61 19.14
N ALA A 12 -22.44 6.81 19.99
CA ALA A 12 -23.84 6.73 19.56
C ALA A 12 -24.13 7.79 18.50
N GLY A 13 -24.55 7.34 17.31
CA GLY A 13 -24.81 8.19 16.15
C GLY A 13 -23.73 8.10 15.07
N ASP A 14 -22.55 7.56 15.36
CA ASP A 14 -21.49 7.41 14.38
C ASP A 14 -21.77 6.27 13.39
N GLU A 15 -21.36 6.46 12.12
CA GLU A 15 -21.43 5.42 11.10
C GLU A 15 -20.32 4.38 11.31
N VAL A 16 -20.69 3.10 11.14
CA VAL A 16 -19.77 1.95 11.16
C VAL A 16 -19.85 1.21 9.82
N ILE A 17 -18.70 0.72 9.34
CA ILE A 17 -18.58 0.17 7.99
C ILE A 17 -18.49 -1.35 8.06
N GLY A 18 -19.34 -2.05 7.32
CA GLY A 18 -19.28 -3.51 7.22
C GLY A 18 -17.92 -4.00 6.69
N GLY A 19 -17.32 -4.98 7.36
CA GLY A 19 -15.98 -5.50 7.06
C GLY A 19 -14.84 -4.90 7.90
N THR A 20 -15.12 -3.88 8.73
CA THR A 20 -14.17 -3.46 9.78
C THR A 20 -14.21 -4.42 10.97
N LEU A 21 -13.07 -4.58 11.64
CA LEU A 21 -12.98 -5.36 12.87
C LEU A 21 -13.31 -4.49 14.08
N ASN A 22 -14.32 -4.89 14.85
CA ASN A 22 -14.51 -4.34 16.19
C ASN A 22 -13.37 -4.85 17.08
N LYS A 23 -12.55 -3.93 17.61
CA LYS A 23 -11.47 -4.28 18.53
C LYS A 23 -12.00 -4.44 19.94
N THR A 24 -12.77 -3.46 20.41
CA THR A 24 -13.02 -3.25 21.84
C THR A 24 -14.49 -2.98 22.12
N GLY A 25 -14.97 -3.56 23.23
CA GLY A 25 -16.33 -3.36 23.71
C GLY A 25 -17.40 -4.03 22.84
N SER A 26 -18.66 -3.75 23.16
CA SER A 26 -19.80 -4.21 22.38
C SER A 26 -20.81 -3.08 22.22
N PHE A 27 -21.42 -3.00 21.04
CA PHE A 27 -22.45 -2.03 20.76
C PHE A 27 -23.51 -2.65 19.86
N ARG A 28 -24.70 -2.06 19.87
CA ARG A 28 -25.74 -2.37 18.90
C ARG A 28 -25.72 -1.29 17.83
N PHE A 29 -25.89 -1.69 16.58
CA PHE A 29 -25.99 -0.78 15.46
C PHE A 29 -27.23 -1.09 14.64
N THR A 30 -27.72 -0.08 13.92
CA THR A 30 -28.79 -0.24 12.95
C THR A 30 -28.17 -0.40 11.56
N ALA A 31 -28.54 -1.46 10.84
CA ALA A 31 -28.07 -1.63 9.46
C ALA A 31 -28.73 -0.58 8.55
N THR A 32 -27.94 0.38 8.08
CA THR A 32 -28.40 1.46 7.18
C THR A 32 -28.24 1.09 5.70
N LYS A 33 -27.20 0.33 5.35
CA LYS A 33 -26.90 -0.17 4.00
C LYS A 33 -26.59 -1.67 4.07
N VAL A 34 -27.20 -2.47 3.19
CA VAL A 34 -27.03 -3.94 3.16
C VAL A 34 -26.85 -4.46 1.73
N GLY A 35 -26.21 -5.63 1.60
CA GLY A 35 -25.96 -6.25 0.31
C GLY A 35 -25.13 -5.36 -0.64
N LYS A 36 -25.70 -5.04 -1.79
CA LYS A 36 -25.05 -4.28 -2.88
C LYS A 36 -24.75 -2.80 -2.55
N ASP A 37 -25.40 -2.27 -1.52
CA ASP A 37 -25.27 -0.86 -1.13
C ASP A 37 -24.21 -0.65 -0.03
N THR A 38 -23.55 -1.73 0.41
CA THR A 38 -22.46 -1.65 1.40
C THR A 38 -21.19 -1.03 0.81
N ALA A 39 -20.35 -0.45 1.66
CA ALA A 39 -19.05 0.09 1.24
C ALA A 39 -18.18 -0.98 0.55
N LEU A 40 -18.11 -2.19 1.11
CA LEU A 40 -17.37 -3.30 0.50
C LEU A 40 -17.91 -3.68 -0.88
N ALA A 41 -19.22 -3.72 -1.07
CA ALA A 41 -19.82 -3.97 -2.38
C ALA A 41 -19.51 -2.84 -3.37
N SER A 42 -19.44 -1.59 -2.91
CA SER A 42 -19.01 -0.46 -3.73
C SER A 42 -17.55 -0.59 -4.15
N ILE A 43 -16.65 -0.98 -3.24
CA ILE A 43 -15.24 -1.27 -3.54
C ILE A 43 -15.13 -2.37 -4.61
N ILE A 44 -15.85 -3.48 -4.44
CA ILE A 44 -15.86 -4.58 -5.42
C ILE A 44 -16.36 -4.11 -6.80
N ARG A 45 -17.38 -3.24 -6.83
CA ARG A 45 -17.88 -2.66 -8.09
C ARG A 45 -16.84 -1.73 -8.72
N MET A 46 -16.21 -0.85 -7.95
CA MET A 46 -15.14 0.01 -8.45
C MET A 46 -13.97 -0.79 -9.02
N VAL A 47 -13.56 -1.88 -8.35
CA VAL A 47 -12.54 -2.81 -8.87
C VAL A 47 -12.97 -3.41 -10.20
N LYS A 48 -14.22 -3.88 -10.33
CA LYS A 48 -14.75 -4.43 -11.58
C LYS A 48 -14.80 -3.40 -12.71
N ASP A 49 -15.24 -2.19 -12.41
CA ASP A 49 -15.34 -1.11 -13.38
C ASP A 49 -13.94 -0.68 -13.87
N ALA A 50 -12.97 -0.59 -12.95
CA ALA A 50 -11.57 -0.31 -13.26
C ALA A 50 -10.96 -1.42 -14.14
N GLN A 51 -11.11 -2.69 -13.76
CA GLN A 51 -10.63 -3.84 -14.55
C GLN A 51 -11.27 -3.92 -15.93
N GLY A 52 -12.56 -3.60 -16.05
CA GLY A 52 -13.28 -3.59 -17.32
C GLY A 52 -12.84 -2.46 -18.27
N SER A 53 -12.23 -1.40 -17.74
CA SER A 53 -11.76 -0.24 -18.51
C SER A 53 -10.33 -0.37 -19.05
N LYS A 54 -9.53 -1.34 -18.57
CA LYS A 54 -8.16 -1.55 -19.03
C LYS A 54 -8.14 -1.89 -20.52
N ALA A 55 -7.45 -1.07 -21.30
CA ALA A 55 -7.23 -1.35 -22.71
C ALA A 55 -6.34 -2.59 -22.85
N PRO A 56 -6.67 -3.56 -23.72
CA PRO A 56 -5.83 -4.72 -23.93
C PRO A 56 -4.48 -4.29 -24.49
N ILE A 57 -3.38 -4.81 -23.92
CA ILE A 57 -2.05 -4.64 -24.51
C ILE A 57 -2.06 -5.38 -25.85
N GLN A 58 -1.85 -4.64 -26.94
CA GLN A 58 -1.67 -5.24 -28.25
C GLN A 58 -0.39 -6.07 -28.21
N ARG A 59 -0.51 -7.39 -28.38
CA ARG A 59 0.65 -8.28 -28.32
C ARG A 59 1.58 -7.93 -29.47
N VAL A 60 2.89 -7.99 -29.20
CA VAL A 60 3.91 -7.79 -30.25
C VAL A 60 3.65 -8.71 -31.44
N VAL A 61 3.24 -9.96 -31.19
CA VAL A 61 2.87 -10.93 -32.23
C VAL A 61 1.71 -10.45 -33.11
N ASP A 62 0.70 -9.79 -32.53
CA ASP A 62 -0.46 -9.30 -33.28
C ASP A 62 -0.07 -8.12 -34.18
N THR A 63 0.78 -7.23 -33.66
CA THR A 63 1.33 -6.09 -34.44
C THR A 63 2.19 -6.61 -35.60
N VAL A 64 3.12 -7.53 -35.32
CA VAL A 64 3.98 -8.13 -36.35
C VAL A 64 3.14 -8.86 -37.39
N SER A 65 2.14 -9.65 -36.97
CA SER A 65 1.26 -10.39 -37.89
C SER A 65 0.44 -9.44 -38.78
N GLY A 66 0.00 -8.30 -38.24
CA GLY A 66 -0.75 -7.28 -38.97
C GLY A 66 0.01 -6.69 -40.17
N TYR A 67 1.33 -6.55 -40.07
CA TYR A 67 2.19 -6.10 -41.19
C TYR A 67 2.71 -7.28 -42.04
N PHE A 68 3.05 -8.39 -41.40
CA PHE A 68 3.70 -9.53 -42.04
C PHE A 68 2.78 -10.27 -43.02
N VAL A 69 1.51 -10.51 -42.64
CA VAL A 69 0.57 -11.26 -43.48
C VAL A 69 0.28 -10.53 -44.81
N PRO A 70 -0.03 -9.22 -44.84
CA PRO A 70 -0.19 -8.49 -46.10
C PRO A 70 1.08 -8.45 -46.94
N ALA A 71 2.26 -8.26 -46.32
CA ALA A 71 3.53 -8.23 -47.04
C ALA A 71 3.83 -9.56 -47.76
N VAL A 72 3.65 -10.68 -47.05
CA VAL A 72 3.83 -12.03 -47.61
C VAL A 72 2.85 -12.29 -48.75
N MET A 73 1.58 -11.89 -48.60
CA MET A 73 0.58 -12.00 -49.66
C MET A 73 0.98 -11.24 -50.92
N ILE A 74 1.48 -10.02 -50.78
CA ILE A 74 1.96 -9.20 -51.91
C ILE A 74 3.15 -9.89 -52.59
N VAL A 75 4.14 -10.34 -51.81
CA VAL A 75 5.33 -11.03 -52.35
C VAL A 75 4.95 -12.32 -53.06
N ALA A 76 4.02 -13.11 -52.50
CA ALA A 76 3.57 -14.36 -53.11
C ALA A 76 2.85 -14.10 -54.45
N ILE A 77 2.00 -13.07 -54.53
CA ILE A 77 1.35 -12.66 -55.78
C ILE A 77 2.38 -12.18 -56.81
N LEU A 78 3.32 -11.32 -56.41
CA LEU A 78 4.37 -10.81 -57.31
C LEU A 78 5.26 -11.94 -57.85
N ALA A 79 5.63 -12.90 -57.00
CA ALA A 79 6.41 -14.07 -57.40
C ALA A 79 5.62 -14.96 -58.38
N ALA A 80 4.33 -15.16 -58.14
CA ALA A 80 3.46 -15.92 -59.05
C ALA A 80 3.34 -15.25 -60.43
N VAL A 81 3.15 -13.93 -60.46
CA VAL A 81 3.08 -13.15 -61.72
C VAL A 81 4.41 -13.23 -62.48
N ALA A 82 5.54 -13.05 -61.80
CA ALA A 82 6.86 -13.14 -62.42
C ALA A 82 7.12 -14.52 -63.05
N TRP A 83 6.73 -15.61 -62.38
CA TRP A 83 6.86 -16.96 -62.93
C TRP A 83 5.84 -17.28 -64.02
N TYR A 84 4.67 -16.64 -64.02
CA TYR A 84 3.71 -16.75 -65.11
C TYR A 84 4.23 -16.08 -66.38
N ASP A 85 4.84 -14.89 -66.26
CA ASP A 85 5.31 -14.11 -67.40
C ASP A 85 6.66 -14.60 -67.97
N PHE A 86 7.61 -14.93 -67.09
CA PHE A 86 9.00 -15.24 -67.47
C PHE A 86 9.41 -16.71 -67.21
N GLY A 87 8.55 -17.53 -66.61
CA GLY A 87 8.87 -18.90 -66.23
C GLY A 87 8.81 -19.93 -67.38
N PRO A 88 9.37 -21.13 -67.16
CA PRO A 88 9.33 -22.23 -68.12
C PRO A 88 7.93 -22.84 -68.28
N GLU A 89 7.67 -23.50 -69.40
CA GLU A 89 6.42 -24.26 -69.57
C GLU A 89 6.42 -25.54 -68.74
N PRO A 90 5.28 -25.94 -68.13
CA PRO A 90 3.97 -25.27 -68.13
C PRO A 90 3.87 -24.14 -67.09
N ARG A 91 3.75 -22.90 -67.57
CA ARG A 91 3.85 -21.65 -66.77
C ARG A 91 2.85 -21.58 -65.62
N LEU A 92 1.60 -21.99 -65.86
CA LEU A 92 0.53 -21.94 -64.87
C LEU A 92 0.78 -22.86 -63.66
N ILE A 93 1.39 -24.03 -63.91
CA ILE A 93 1.77 -24.97 -62.85
C ILE A 93 2.91 -24.36 -62.03
N TYR A 94 3.96 -23.87 -62.69
CA TYR A 94 5.10 -23.26 -61.99
C TYR A 94 4.71 -22.02 -61.18
N ALA A 95 3.87 -21.13 -61.72
CA ALA A 95 3.36 -19.96 -61.00
C ALA A 95 2.55 -20.34 -59.75
N THR A 96 1.69 -21.37 -59.85
CA THR A 96 0.90 -21.88 -58.72
C THR A 96 1.79 -22.53 -57.66
N VAL A 97 2.80 -23.31 -58.08
CA VAL A 97 3.77 -23.93 -57.16
C VAL A 97 4.54 -22.86 -56.40
N ILE A 98 5.00 -21.80 -57.05
CA ILE A 98 5.71 -20.70 -56.40
C ILE A 98 4.79 -19.94 -55.43
N LEU A 99 3.57 -19.59 -55.84
CA LEU A 99 2.59 -18.94 -54.97
C LEU A 99 2.40 -19.71 -53.65
N VAL A 100 2.08 -20.99 -53.77
CA VAL A 100 1.80 -21.86 -52.60
C VAL A 100 3.06 -22.08 -51.77
N THR A 101 4.22 -22.27 -52.40
CA THR A 101 5.49 -22.50 -51.72
C THR A 101 5.94 -21.26 -50.94
N THR A 102 5.78 -20.05 -51.51
CA THR A 102 6.07 -18.79 -50.80
C THR A 102 5.18 -18.63 -49.57
N LEU A 103 3.88 -18.93 -49.68
CA LEU A 103 2.96 -18.87 -48.54
C LEU A 103 3.31 -19.91 -47.46
N ILE A 104 3.66 -21.14 -47.84
CA ILE A 104 4.05 -22.21 -46.90
C ILE A 104 5.32 -21.83 -46.14
N ILE A 105 6.36 -21.38 -46.85
CA ILE A 105 7.65 -21.03 -46.24
C ILE A 105 7.52 -19.83 -45.30
N ALA A 106 6.61 -18.90 -45.61
CA ALA A 106 6.41 -17.70 -44.82
C ALA A 106 5.66 -17.94 -43.49
N CYS A 107 5.05 -19.12 -43.26
CA CYS A 107 4.29 -19.38 -42.04
C CYS A 107 5.20 -19.30 -40.79
N PRO A 108 4.98 -18.33 -39.88
CA PRO A 108 5.89 -18.09 -38.77
C PRO A 108 5.56 -19.01 -37.57
N CYS A 109 5.69 -20.33 -37.75
CA CYS A 109 5.31 -21.33 -36.74
C CYS A 109 5.99 -21.10 -35.37
N ALA A 110 7.25 -20.63 -35.36
CA ALA A 110 8.00 -20.37 -34.13
C ALA A 110 7.52 -19.10 -33.39
N LEU A 111 7.00 -18.11 -34.12
CA LEU A 111 6.58 -16.83 -33.54
C LEU A 111 5.40 -17.00 -32.59
N GLY A 112 4.47 -17.90 -32.92
CA GLY A 112 3.29 -18.20 -32.09
C GLY A 112 3.63 -18.87 -30.75
N LEU A 113 4.79 -19.51 -30.64
CA LEU A 113 5.25 -20.18 -29.41
C LEU A 113 6.25 -19.35 -28.61
N ALA A 114 7.02 -18.46 -29.25
CA ALA A 114 8.06 -17.68 -28.60
C ALA A 114 7.53 -16.88 -27.40
N THR A 115 6.45 -16.11 -27.58
CA THR A 115 5.91 -15.26 -26.51
C THR A 115 5.33 -16.08 -25.34
N PRO A 116 4.44 -17.07 -25.54
CA PRO A 116 3.95 -17.89 -24.43
C PRO A 116 5.08 -18.59 -23.66
N THR A 117 6.07 -19.17 -24.34
CA THR A 117 7.18 -19.86 -23.67
C THR A 117 8.01 -18.91 -22.82
N SER A 118 8.39 -17.74 -23.35
CA SER A 118 9.13 -16.74 -22.56
C SER A 118 8.33 -16.24 -21.36
N LEU A 119 7.02 -16.01 -21.52
CA LEU A 119 6.16 -15.57 -20.42
C LEU A 119 6.01 -16.64 -19.34
N THR A 120 5.76 -17.90 -19.70
CA THR A 120 5.63 -18.99 -18.72
C THR A 120 6.91 -19.19 -17.92
N VAL A 121 8.08 -19.14 -18.59
CA VAL A 121 9.38 -19.22 -17.90
C VAL A 121 9.61 -18.00 -17.01
N GLY A 122 9.29 -16.79 -17.48
CA GLY A 122 9.41 -15.56 -16.70
C GLY A 122 8.53 -15.55 -15.44
N ILE A 123 7.27 -15.96 -15.58
CA ILE A 123 6.33 -16.10 -14.45
C ILE A 123 6.83 -17.16 -13.46
N GLY A 124 7.30 -18.31 -13.96
CA GLY A 124 7.91 -19.35 -13.13
C GLY A 124 9.12 -18.85 -12.34
N LYS A 125 9.99 -18.06 -12.99
CA LYS A 125 11.15 -17.46 -12.34
C LYS A 125 10.76 -16.41 -11.30
N GLY A 126 9.71 -15.63 -11.56
CA GLY A 126 9.13 -14.74 -10.56
C GLY A 126 8.66 -15.50 -9.34
N ALA A 127 7.91 -16.59 -9.54
CA ALA A 127 7.37 -17.40 -8.45
C ALA A 127 8.46 -18.02 -7.56
N GLU A 128 9.58 -18.48 -8.15
CA GLU A 128 10.76 -18.96 -7.41
C GLU A 128 11.35 -17.89 -6.47
N ASN A 129 11.18 -16.61 -6.81
CA ASN A 129 11.64 -15.46 -6.02
C ASN A 129 10.52 -14.84 -5.16
N GLY A 130 9.37 -15.51 -5.04
CA GLY A 130 8.25 -15.02 -4.24
C GLY A 130 7.42 -13.93 -4.91
N ILE A 131 7.47 -13.79 -6.24
CA ILE A 131 6.71 -12.83 -7.02
C ILE A 131 5.68 -13.60 -7.86
N LEU A 132 4.41 -13.56 -7.47
CA LEU A 132 3.32 -14.22 -8.19
C LEU A 132 2.75 -13.26 -9.23
N ILE A 133 2.84 -13.60 -10.50
CA ILE A 133 2.34 -12.78 -11.60
C ILE A 133 1.10 -13.45 -12.18
N ARG A 134 -0.04 -12.74 -12.19
CA ARG A 134 -1.33 -13.30 -12.59
C ARG A 134 -1.48 -13.43 -14.12
N SER A 135 -0.86 -12.54 -14.89
CA SER A 135 -0.95 -12.54 -16.35
C SER A 135 0.36 -12.13 -17.03
N GLY A 136 0.55 -12.56 -18.28
CA GLY A 136 1.69 -12.13 -19.09
C GLY A 136 1.66 -10.64 -19.44
N ASP A 137 0.46 -10.06 -19.50
CA ASP A 137 0.28 -8.64 -19.77
C ASP A 137 0.82 -7.79 -18.61
N ALA A 138 0.63 -8.23 -17.36
CA ALA A 138 1.20 -7.59 -16.17
C ALA A 138 2.73 -7.57 -16.21
N LEU A 139 3.36 -8.67 -16.63
CA LEU A 139 4.82 -8.75 -16.77
C LEU A 139 5.35 -7.79 -17.83
N GLN A 140 4.61 -7.62 -18.94
CA GLN A 140 4.98 -6.68 -20.01
C GLN A 140 4.72 -5.23 -19.63
N ALA A 141 3.63 -4.95 -18.94
CA ALA A 141 3.29 -3.62 -18.45
C ALA A 141 4.30 -3.14 -17.39
N ALA A 142 4.77 -4.05 -16.52
CA ALA A 142 5.73 -3.74 -15.47
C ALA A 142 7.07 -3.21 -16.02
N GLU A 143 7.47 -3.64 -17.22
CA GLU A 143 8.68 -3.15 -17.90
C GLU A 143 8.56 -1.69 -18.36
N LYS A 144 7.33 -1.22 -18.59
CA LYS A 144 7.05 0.12 -19.13
C LYS A 144 6.65 1.13 -18.06
N LEU A 145 6.81 0.80 -16.78
CA LEU A 145 6.40 1.69 -15.70
C LEU A 145 7.31 2.92 -15.63
N ASP A 146 6.70 4.11 -15.67
CA ASP A 146 7.39 5.39 -15.50
C ASP A 146 7.33 5.86 -14.04
N ALA A 147 6.25 5.52 -13.33
CA ALA A 147 6.02 5.90 -11.94
C ALA A 147 5.45 4.74 -11.13
N ILE A 148 5.77 4.73 -9.84
CA ILE A 148 5.22 3.78 -8.88
C ILE A 148 4.70 4.53 -7.64
N ILE A 149 3.44 4.31 -7.33
CA ILE A 149 2.79 4.81 -6.12
C ILE A 149 2.90 3.72 -5.05
N LEU A 150 3.46 4.09 -3.90
CA LEU A 150 3.60 3.22 -2.74
C LEU A 150 2.62 3.70 -1.67
N ASP A 151 1.72 2.84 -1.22
CA ASP A 151 0.98 3.11 0.02
C ASP A 151 1.98 3.22 1.20
N LYS A 152 1.65 4.04 2.19
CA LYS A 152 2.51 4.20 3.37
C LYS A 152 2.38 2.98 4.29
N THR A 153 1.17 2.74 4.80
CA THR A 153 0.91 1.78 5.89
C THR A 153 1.10 0.35 5.37
N GLY A 154 1.89 -0.47 6.07
CA GLY A 154 2.10 -1.89 5.72
C GLY A 154 2.93 -2.15 4.45
N THR A 155 3.18 -1.12 3.65
CA THR A 155 4.02 -1.16 2.45
C THR A 155 5.40 -0.57 2.72
N ILE A 156 5.51 0.75 2.92
CA ILE A 156 6.76 1.42 3.32
C ILE A 156 7.04 1.21 4.81
N THR A 157 5.99 1.19 5.62
CA THR A 157 6.07 0.99 7.06
C THR A 157 5.61 -0.42 7.45
N ARG A 158 5.84 -0.79 8.70
CA ARG A 158 5.43 -2.11 9.22
C ARG A 158 3.91 -2.25 9.34
N GLY A 159 3.16 -1.15 9.40
CA GLY A 159 1.71 -1.15 9.59
C GLY A 159 1.30 -1.37 11.06
N GLU A 160 2.27 -1.44 11.96
CA GLU A 160 2.06 -1.62 13.40
C GLU A 160 2.78 -0.49 14.16
N PRO A 161 2.07 0.28 15.01
CA PRO A 161 2.71 1.29 15.82
C PRO A 161 3.66 0.65 16.83
N ALA A 162 4.82 1.27 17.03
CA ALA A 162 5.81 0.86 18.01
C ALA A 162 6.21 2.05 18.89
N LEU A 163 6.60 1.75 20.14
CA LEU A 163 7.24 2.72 21.03
C LEU A 163 8.57 3.19 20.41
N THR A 164 8.76 4.51 20.30
CA THR A 164 9.94 5.11 19.66
C THR A 164 10.77 5.94 20.63
N ASP A 165 10.12 6.83 21.38
CA ASP A 165 10.82 7.74 22.29
C ASP A 165 10.09 7.83 23.63
N VAL A 166 10.89 7.90 24.69
CA VAL A 166 10.46 8.31 26.03
C VAL A 166 11.27 9.54 26.37
N VAL A 167 10.59 10.65 26.64
CA VAL A 167 11.23 11.93 26.92
C VAL A 167 10.74 12.40 28.26
N VAL A 168 11.64 12.62 29.22
CA VAL A 168 11.25 12.93 30.60
C VAL A 168 11.65 14.34 31.02
N THR A 169 10.89 14.92 31.95
CA THR A 169 11.25 16.19 32.59
C THR A 169 12.34 15.98 33.65
N PRO A 170 13.12 17.02 34.00
CA PRO A 170 14.16 16.91 35.03
C PRO A 170 13.59 16.37 36.35
N GLY A 171 14.23 15.35 36.91
CA GLY A 171 13.79 14.69 38.15
C GLY A 171 13.01 13.39 37.94
N HIS A 172 12.68 13.04 36.69
CA HIS A 172 12.09 11.76 36.32
C HIS A 172 13.09 10.87 35.58
N GLU A 173 12.95 9.55 35.75
CA GLU A 173 13.70 8.54 34.99
C GLU A 173 12.82 7.96 33.89
N GLU A 174 13.38 7.75 32.69
CA GLU A 174 12.66 7.19 31.53
C GLU A 174 12.01 5.84 31.85
N SER A 175 12.74 4.95 32.53
CA SER A 175 12.24 3.62 32.90
C SER A 175 11.04 3.71 33.85
N ALA A 176 11.07 4.64 34.80
CA ALA A 176 10.00 4.84 35.77
C ALA A 176 8.74 5.41 35.11
N VAL A 177 8.90 6.43 34.25
CA VAL A 177 7.78 7.03 33.50
C VAL A 177 7.16 6.02 32.53
N LEU A 178 7.99 5.25 31.83
CA LEU A 178 7.53 4.19 30.94
C LEU A 178 6.81 3.07 31.72
N ARG A 179 7.34 2.65 32.89
CA ARG A 179 6.69 1.67 33.76
C ARG A 179 5.29 2.11 34.18
N LEU A 180 5.17 3.33 34.71
CA LEU A 180 3.88 3.88 35.15
C LEU A 180 2.88 3.96 33.99
N THR A 181 3.34 4.44 32.82
CA THR A 181 2.46 4.61 31.66
C THR A 181 2.06 3.29 31.02
N ALA A 182 2.99 2.36 30.85
CA ALA A 182 2.70 1.03 30.30
C ALA A 182 1.81 0.20 31.24
N SER A 183 2.00 0.31 32.56
CA SER A 183 1.10 -0.28 33.55
C SER A 183 -0.32 0.26 33.43
N LEU A 184 -0.47 1.58 33.25
CA LEU A 184 -1.77 2.20 33.06
C LEU A 184 -2.42 1.75 31.75
N GLU A 185 -1.66 1.72 30.66
CA GLU A 185 -2.11 1.31 29.33
C GLU A 185 -2.44 -0.19 29.24
N ARG A 186 -2.05 -1.02 30.20
CA ARG A 186 -2.47 -2.44 30.25
C ARG A 186 -3.99 -2.60 30.37
N GLY A 187 -4.67 -1.62 30.96
CA GLY A 187 -6.14 -1.59 31.05
C GLY A 187 -6.83 -1.04 29.79
N SER A 188 -6.06 -0.55 28.82
CA SER A 188 -6.54 0.09 27.61
C SER A 188 -6.45 -0.86 26.42
N GLU A 189 -7.49 -0.89 25.61
CA GLU A 189 -7.53 -1.73 24.41
C GLU A 189 -7.15 -0.95 23.13
N HIS A 190 -6.67 0.29 23.29
CA HIS A 190 -6.22 1.11 22.16
C HIS A 190 -4.91 0.55 21.57
N PRO A 191 -4.70 0.52 20.24
CA PRO A 191 -3.43 0.03 19.68
C PRO A 191 -2.17 0.78 20.08
N LEU A 192 -2.27 2.07 20.45
CA LEU A 192 -1.13 2.79 21.04
C LEU A 192 -0.77 2.21 22.41
N ALA A 193 -1.77 1.80 23.19
CA ALA A 193 -1.57 1.09 24.45
C ALA A 193 -0.74 -0.17 24.23
N SER A 194 -1.15 -1.00 23.26
CA SER A 194 -0.44 -2.23 22.93
C SER A 194 1.00 -1.96 22.48
N ALA A 195 1.25 -0.90 21.70
CA ALA A 195 2.59 -0.49 21.28
C ALA A 195 3.48 -0.10 22.47
N ILE A 196 2.93 0.64 23.43
CA ILE A 196 3.64 1.08 24.64
C ILE A 196 3.92 -0.10 25.57
N VAL A 197 2.92 -0.97 25.81
CA VAL A 197 3.05 -2.17 26.63
C VAL A 197 4.14 -3.10 26.07
N LYS A 198 4.07 -3.43 24.77
CA LYS A 198 5.10 -4.24 24.11
C LYS A 198 6.49 -3.58 24.18
N GLY A 199 6.55 -2.26 24.04
CA GLY A 199 7.79 -1.49 24.16
C GLY A 199 8.41 -1.59 25.55
N ALA A 200 7.59 -1.48 26.60
CA ALA A 200 8.04 -1.64 27.98
C ALA A 200 8.49 -3.08 28.30
N GLU A 201 7.78 -4.09 27.79
CA GLU A 201 8.18 -5.50 27.90
C GLU A 201 9.53 -5.76 27.20
N ALA A 202 9.76 -5.17 26.02
CA ALA A 202 11.04 -5.25 25.33
C ALA A 202 12.20 -4.59 26.12
N TRP A 203 11.89 -3.60 26.95
CA TRP A 203 12.83 -2.97 27.89
C TRP A 203 12.98 -3.76 29.21
N LEU A 204 12.35 -4.92 29.33
CA LEU A 204 12.34 -5.77 30.53
C LEU A 204 11.78 -5.05 31.76
N ILE A 205 10.83 -4.12 31.55
CA ILE A 205 10.17 -3.40 32.63
C ILE A 205 9.02 -4.24 33.19
N GLU A 206 9.03 -4.44 34.51
CA GLU A 206 7.97 -5.18 35.18
C GLU A 206 6.73 -4.31 35.39
N LEU A 207 5.62 -4.71 34.75
CA LEU A 207 4.35 -4.00 34.78
C LEU A 207 3.49 -4.43 35.96
N VAL A 208 3.00 -3.45 36.71
CA VAL A 208 2.04 -3.61 37.81
C VAL A 208 0.60 -3.31 37.38
N ASP A 209 -0.37 -3.76 38.18
CA ASP A 209 -1.79 -3.46 37.98
C ASP A 209 -2.14 -2.01 38.30
N ALA A 210 -3.05 -1.45 37.52
CA ALA A 210 -3.60 -0.12 37.74
C ALA A 210 -4.83 -0.16 38.65
N GLU A 211 -4.86 0.69 39.66
CA GLU A 211 -6.05 0.94 40.47
C GLU A 211 -6.89 2.06 39.84
N GLY A 212 -8.20 1.86 39.74
CA GLY A 212 -9.12 2.91 39.30
C GLY A 212 -8.91 3.40 37.86
N PHE A 213 -8.47 2.50 36.96
CA PHE A 213 -8.32 2.81 35.53
C PHE A 213 -9.60 3.44 34.96
N ALA A 214 -9.44 4.56 34.28
CA ALA A 214 -10.51 5.26 33.58
C ALA A 214 -10.01 5.76 32.22
N ALA A 215 -10.62 5.24 31.16
CA ALA A 215 -10.50 5.79 29.82
C ALA A 215 -11.34 7.07 29.70
N ILE A 216 -10.74 8.12 29.14
CA ILE A 216 -11.35 9.43 28.92
C ILE A 216 -11.44 9.65 27.40
N PRO A 217 -12.59 9.33 26.78
CA PRO A 217 -12.76 9.35 25.33
C PRO A 217 -12.30 10.67 24.70
N GLY A 218 -11.53 10.59 23.62
CA GLY A 218 -10.93 11.74 22.94
C GLY A 218 -9.85 12.52 23.71
N HIS A 219 -9.41 12.06 24.89
CA HIS A 219 -8.42 12.74 25.72
C HIS A 219 -7.24 11.83 26.10
N GLY A 220 -7.52 10.62 26.59
CA GLY A 220 -6.49 9.67 27.03
C GLY A 220 -6.98 8.73 28.13
N VAL A 221 -6.09 8.34 29.04
CA VAL A 221 -6.35 7.44 30.16
C VAL A 221 -5.85 8.03 31.48
N SER A 222 -6.43 7.57 32.58
CA SER A 222 -6.04 7.96 33.95
C SER A 222 -6.17 6.79 34.91
N GLY A 223 -5.39 6.78 35.98
CA GLY A 223 -5.46 5.75 37.02
C GLY A 223 -4.34 5.93 38.04
N ARG A 224 -4.30 5.04 39.02
CA ARG A 224 -3.30 5.08 40.09
C ARG A 224 -2.39 3.85 40.03
N ILE A 225 -1.08 4.07 39.98
CA ILE A 225 -0.05 3.01 39.90
C ILE A 225 0.93 3.19 41.05
N ASP A 226 1.15 2.15 41.87
CA ASP A 226 2.06 2.21 43.03
C ASP A 226 1.82 3.42 43.96
N GLY A 227 0.56 3.87 44.07
CA GLY A 227 0.18 5.03 44.87
C GLY A 227 0.34 6.40 44.19
N HIS A 228 0.83 6.45 42.96
CA HIS A 228 0.95 7.67 42.15
C HIS A 228 -0.24 7.87 41.22
N ASP A 229 -0.74 9.09 41.13
CA ASP A 229 -1.81 9.46 40.18
C ASP A 229 -1.21 9.72 38.80
N VAL A 230 -1.55 8.88 37.82
CA VAL A 230 -0.99 8.93 36.47
C VAL A 230 -2.05 9.37 35.47
N LEU A 231 -1.69 10.33 34.62
CA LEU A 231 -2.47 10.76 33.45
C LEU A 231 -1.65 10.55 32.20
N PHE A 232 -2.25 10.00 31.16
CA PHE A 232 -1.61 9.81 29.87
C PHE A 232 -2.54 10.17 28.72
N GLY A 233 -2.14 11.08 27.84
CA GLY A 233 -3.00 11.52 26.75
C GLY A 233 -2.57 12.79 26.02
N ASN A 234 -3.54 13.48 25.44
CA ASN A 234 -3.29 14.67 24.63
C ASN A 234 -3.20 15.97 25.47
N ALA A 235 -2.85 17.08 24.81
CA ALA A 235 -2.73 18.38 25.46
C ALA A 235 -4.05 18.89 26.09
N LYS A 236 -5.21 18.41 25.59
CA LYS A 236 -6.51 18.79 26.16
C LYS A 236 -6.71 18.14 27.54
N LEU A 237 -6.35 16.86 27.69
CA LEU A 237 -6.34 16.18 28.99
C LEU A 237 -5.51 16.93 30.03
N MET A 238 -4.31 17.37 29.63
CA MET A 238 -3.39 18.09 30.52
C MET A 238 -4.01 19.41 30.99
N ARG A 239 -4.62 20.19 30.07
CA ARG A 239 -5.31 21.44 30.42
C ARG A 239 -6.53 21.20 31.32
N ASP A 240 -7.36 20.21 31.00
CA ASP A 240 -8.58 19.91 31.75
C ASP A 240 -8.28 19.46 33.19
N ARG A 241 -7.10 18.85 33.41
CA ARG A 241 -6.61 18.42 34.72
C ARG A 241 -5.67 19.43 35.38
N GLY A 242 -5.45 20.60 34.78
CA GLY A 242 -4.62 21.67 35.32
C GLY A 242 -3.12 21.35 35.38
N VAL A 243 -2.63 20.43 34.54
CA VAL A 243 -1.21 20.05 34.49
C VAL A 243 -0.45 21.01 33.56
N PRO A 244 0.53 21.79 34.06
CA PRO A 244 1.35 22.65 33.22
C PRO A 244 2.34 21.82 32.39
N ALA A 245 2.15 21.80 31.06
CA ALA A 245 2.97 21.00 30.13
C ALA A 245 3.68 21.83 29.05
N ASP A 246 3.67 23.16 29.16
CA ASP A 246 4.23 24.07 28.14
C ASP A 246 5.73 23.86 27.91
N ALA A 247 6.47 23.45 28.95
CA ALA A 247 7.90 23.15 28.86
C ALA A 247 8.21 21.95 27.93
N LEU A 248 7.26 21.04 27.74
CA LEU A 248 7.40 19.87 26.86
C LEU A 248 7.02 20.19 25.40
N LEU A 249 6.40 21.35 25.13
CA LEU A 249 5.92 21.71 23.80
C LEU A 249 7.02 21.67 22.72
N PRO A 250 8.25 22.20 22.93
CA PRO A 250 9.30 22.13 21.91
C PRO A 250 9.68 20.69 21.54
N GLN A 251 9.71 19.78 22.52
CA GLN A 251 10.02 18.37 22.27
C GLN A 251 8.83 17.63 21.66
N TRP A 252 7.61 18.00 22.03
CA TRP A 252 6.39 17.51 21.39
C TRP A 252 6.38 17.88 19.90
N GLU A 253 6.66 19.15 19.57
CA GLU A 253 6.72 19.62 18.18
C GLU A 253 7.82 18.92 17.38
N ARG A 254 9.01 18.72 17.98
CA ARG A 254 10.09 17.95 17.36
C ARG A 254 9.63 16.54 16.98
N LEU A 255 9.07 15.80 17.94
CA LEU A 255 8.60 14.42 17.72
C LEU A 255 7.45 14.36 16.70
N ALA A 256 6.51 15.30 16.75
CA ALA A 256 5.43 15.39 15.77
C ALA A 256 5.97 15.72 14.36
N ASN A 257 7.00 16.55 14.25
CA ASN A 257 7.66 16.88 12.97
C ASN A 257 8.50 15.72 12.42
N GLU A 258 8.89 14.77 13.28
CA GLU A 258 9.48 13.49 12.91
C GLU A 258 8.41 12.45 12.49
N GLY A 259 7.13 12.84 12.41
CA GLY A 259 6.04 11.94 12.01
C GLY A 259 5.57 10.98 13.10
N LYS A 260 5.98 11.22 14.34
CA LYS A 260 5.56 10.42 15.50
C LYS A 260 4.27 10.96 16.10
N THR A 261 3.62 10.16 16.93
CA THR A 261 2.47 10.55 17.75
C THR A 261 2.89 10.71 19.20
N PRO A 262 3.38 11.91 19.62
CA PRO A 262 3.73 12.18 21.00
C PRO A 262 2.50 12.43 21.89
N MET A 263 2.46 11.76 23.04
CA MET A 263 1.44 11.90 24.07
C MET A 263 2.09 12.33 25.38
N TYR A 264 1.39 13.14 26.17
CA TYR A 264 1.85 13.68 27.45
C TYR A 264 1.62 12.68 28.57
N VAL A 265 2.60 12.57 29.46
CA VAL A 265 2.50 11.84 30.72
C VAL A 265 2.55 12.83 31.88
N ALA A 266 1.64 12.70 32.83
CA ALA A 266 1.69 13.41 34.10
C ALA A 266 1.64 12.43 35.28
N VAL A 267 2.41 12.73 36.32
CA VAL A 267 2.48 11.98 37.57
C VAL A 267 2.24 12.96 38.71
N ASP A 268 1.30 12.66 39.60
CA ASP A 268 0.93 13.46 40.77
C ASP A 268 0.65 14.94 40.44
N GLY A 269 0.00 15.18 39.29
CA GLY A 269 -0.37 16.52 38.81
C GLY A 269 0.77 17.31 38.16
N GLN A 270 1.95 16.72 37.98
CA GLN A 270 3.10 17.34 37.32
C GLN A 270 3.41 16.65 35.99
N ALA A 271 3.82 17.42 34.98
CA ALA A 271 4.23 16.86 33.69
C ALA A 271 5.53 16.05 33.87
N ALA A 272 5.44 14.73 33.69
CA ALA A 272 6.55 13.81 33.86
C ALA A 272 7.32 13.58 32.54
N GLY A 273 6.64 13.71 31.39
CA GLY A 273 7.28 13.51 30.10
C GLY A 273 6.35 13.37 28.90
N LEU A 274 6.91 12.89 27.81
CA LEU A 274 6.24 12.48 26.59
C LEU A 274 6.57 11.03 26.27
N ILE A 275 5.60 10.29 25.77
CA ILE A 275 5.82 8.99 25.13
C ILE A 275 5.36 9.11 23.68
N ALA A 276 6.23 8.72 22.76
CA ALA A 276 5.95 8.77 21.33
C ALA A 276 5.90 7.37 20.73
N VAL A 277 4.87 7.18 19.91
CA VAL A 277 4.64 5.98 19.12
C VAL A 277 4.61 6.36 17.64
N ALA A 278 5.12 5.49 16.78
CA ALA A 278 5.08 5.70 15.35
C ALA A 278 5.00 4.36 14.61
N ASP A 279 4.44 4.39 13.40
CA ASP A 279 4.58 3.31 12.46
C ASP A 279 5.96 3.40 11.81
N THR A 280 6.81 2.41 12.09
CA THR A 280 8.23 2.46 11.70
C THR A 280 8.43 2.01 10.27
N VAL A 281 9.34 2.68 9.57
CA VAL A 281 9.76 2.30 8.21
C VAL A 281 10.40 0.90 8.22
N LYS A 282 10.11 0.07 7.21
CA LYS A 282 10.76 -1.23 7.09
C LYS A 282 12.25 -1.06 6.78
N PRO A 283 13.16 -1.89 7.34
CA PRO A 283 14.60 -1.71 7.19
C PRO A 283 15.10 -1.68 5.73
N ASP A 284 14.39 -2.36 4.84
CA ASP A 284 14.68 -2.52 3.42
C ASP A 284 13.99 -1.48 2.52
N SER A 285 13.03 -0.72 3.03
CA SER A 285 12.23 0.23 2.22
C SER A 285 13.10 1.28 1.55
N ARG A 286 14.06 1.88 2.27
CA ARG A 286 14.98 2.87 1.70
C ARG A 286 15.78 2.28 0.53
N ALA A 287 16.34 1.07 0.71
CA ALA A 287 17.12 0.42 -0.33
C ALA A 287 16.27 0.06 -1.55
N ALA A 288 15.03 -0.41 -1.34
CA ALA A 288 14.10 -0.71 -2.42
C ALA A 288 13.73 0.54 -3.23
N ILE A 289 13.47 1.67 -2.55
CA ILE A 289 13.16 2.95 -3.19
C ILE A 289 14.36 3.48 -3.98
N GLU A 290 15.57 3.35 -3.44
CA GLU A 290 16.81 3.72 -4.16
C GLU A 290 17.00 2.89 -5.43
N ILE A 291 16.69 1.58 -5.40
CA ILE A 291 16.73 0.71 -6.59
C ILE A 291 15.72 1.17 -7.63
N LEU A 292 14.47 1.44 -7.24
CA LEU A 292 13.42 1.93 -8.14
C LEU A 292 13.81 3.25 -8.81
N ARG A 293 14.34 4.20 -8.03
CA ARG A 293 14.87 5.47 -8.56
C ARG A 293 16.05 5.25 -9.50
N GLY A 294 16.94 4.30 -9.19
CA GLY A 294 18.07 3.92 -10.03
C GLY A 294 17.66 3.34 -11.39
N LEU A 295 16.47 2.75 -11.47
CA LEU A 295 15.84 2.30 -12.72
C LEU A 295 15.15 3.43 -13.51
N GLY A 296 15.15 4.67 -12.97
CA GLY A 296 14.50 5.82 -13.59
C GLY A 296 13.00 5.94 -13.29
N ILE A 297 12.46 5.14 -12.36
CA ILE A 297 11.05 5.16 -11.98
C ILE A 297 10.81 6.28 -10.96
N GLU A 298 9.82 7.13 -11.20
CA GLU A 298 9.36 8.13 -10.22
C GLU A 298 8.62 7.42 -9.08
N VAL A 299 9.16 7.52 -7.86
CA VAL A 299 8.52 6.95 -6.67
C VAL A 299 7.66 8.02 -5.99
N VAL A 300 6.38 7.70 -5.77
CA VAL A 300 5.40 8.57 -5.12
C VAL A 300 4.84 7.87 -3.90
N MET A 301 4.79 8.56 -2.76
CA MET A 301 4.15 8.01 -1.56
C MET A 301 2.71 8.48 -1.47
N LEU A 302 1.79 7.56 -1.16
CA LEU A 302 0.39 7.85 -0.90
C LEU A 302 0.03 7.53 0.55
N THR A 303 -0.67 8.43 1.24
CA THR A 303 -1.10 8.22 2.62
C THR A 303 -2.39 8.95 2.95
N GLY A 304 -3.19 8.39 3.86
CA GLY A 304 -4.30 9.08 4.52
C GLY A 304 -3.88 9.97 5.70
N ASP A 305 -2.62 9.87 6.15
CA ASP A 305 -2.07 10.73 7.19
C ASP A 305 -2.00 12.19 6.74
N ASN A 306 -1.89 13.10 7.72
CA ASN A 306 -1.61 14.50 7.46
C ASN A 306 -0.28 14.71 6.73
N GLU A 307 -0.19 15.84 6.04
CA GLU A 307 0.97 16.18 5.20
C GLU A 307 2.31 16.19 5.95
N ARG A 308 2.31 16.61 7.21
CA ARG A 308 3.52 16.67 8.04
C ARG A 308 4.09 15.28 8.32
N THR A 309 3.24 14.33 8.73
CA THR A 309 3.66 12.94 8.96
C THR A 309 4.12 12.29 7.66
N GLY A 310 3.36 12.48 6.56
CA GLY A 310 3.74 11.98 5.25
C GLY A 310 5.12 12.51 4.80
N ARG A 311 5.36 13.82 4.90
CA ARG A 311 6.67 14.42 4.53
C ARG A 311 7.81 13.97 5.44
N ALA A 312 7.55 13.63 6.70
CA ALA A 312 8.59 13.11 7.59
C ALA A 312 9.07 11.73 7.11
N ILE A 313 8.13 10.80 6.89
CA ILE A 313 8.45 9.44 6.40
C ILE A 313 9.07 9.50 5.00
N ALA A 314 8.53 10.31 4.10
CA ALA A 314 9.07 10.44 2.75
C ALA A 314 10.54 10.91 2.74
N ARG A 315 10.91 11.85 3.62
CA ARG A 315 12.32 12.27 3.78
C ARG A 315 13.19 11.16 4.34
N GLU A 316 12.65 10.33 5.23
CA GLU A 316 13.35 9.17 5.79
C GLU A 316 13.60 8.06 4.76
N VAL A 317 12.79 7.96 3.70
CA VAL A 317 13.00 6.96 2.64
C VAL A 317 13.47 7.52 1.31
N GLY A 318 13.64 8.85 1.21
CA GLY A 318 14.11 9.51 0.00
C GLY A 318 13.07 9.59 -1.12
N ILE A 319 11.81 9.80 -0.78
CA ILE A 319 10.71 10.04 -1.72
C ILE A 319 10.47 11.55 -1.85
N ASP A 320 10.40 12.05 -3.08
CA ASP A 320 10.26 13.48 -3.38
C ASP A 320 8.78 13.93 -3.44
N ARG A 321 7.88 13.07 -3.94
CA ARG A 321 6.45 13.38 -4.12
C ARG A 321 5.58 12.60 -3.12
N VAL A 322 4.79 13.34 -2.34
CA VAL A 322 3.87 12.79 -1.33
C VAL A 322 2.46 13.26 -1.63
N LEU A 323 1.52 12.31 -1.66
CA LEU A 323 0.08 12.53 -1.73
C LEU A 323 -0.48 12.19 -0.34
N ALA A 324 -0.75 13.22 0.46
CA ALA A 324 -1.23 13.08 1.84
C ALA A 324 -2.72 13.39 1.94
N GLU A 325 -3.33 12.97 3.06
CA GLU A 325 -4.76 13.18 3.36
C GLU A 325 -5.70 12.57 2.30
N VAL A 326 -5.26 11.49 1.63
CA VAL A 326 -6.02 10.83 0.57
C VAL A 326 -7.00 9.82 1.18
N LEU A 327 -8.28 9.99 0.89
CA LEU A 327 -9.33 9.06 1.29
C LEU A 327 -9.29 7.78 0.44
N PRO A 328 -9.77 6.63 0.94
CA PRO A 328 -9.79 5.35 0.20
C PRO A 328 -10.44 5.46 -1.19
N ASP A 329 -11.57 6.16 -1.28
CA ASP A 329 -12.31 6.34 -2.54
C ASP A 329 -11.56 7.23 -3.55
N ASP A 330 -10.62 8.06 -3.06
CA ASP A 330 -9.83 8.99 -3.88
C ASP A 330 -8.47 8.42 -4.30
N LYS A 331 -8.04 7.29 -3.72
CA LYS A 331 -6.76 6.66 -4.10
C LYS A 331 -6.72 6.32 -5.59
N ALA A 332 -7.82 5.81 -6.14
CA ALA A 332 -7.92 5.52 -7.57
C ALA A 332 -7.86 6.79 -8.44
N HIS A 333 -8.42 7.91 -7.97
CA HIS A 333 -8.34 9.19 -8.67
C HIS A 333 -6.90 9.72 -8.72
N GLU A 334 -6.12 9.56 -7.65
CA GLU A 334 -4.72 9.95 -7.64
C GLU A 334 -3.88 9.11 -8.62
N VAL A 335 -4.13 7.80 -8.72
CA VAL A 335 -3.53 6.95 -9.77
C VAL A 335 -3.89 7.48 -11.16
N GLN A 336 -5.18 7.74 -11.41
CA GLN A 336 -5.65 8.24 -12.69
C GLN A 336 -5.03 9.60 -13.05
N LYS A 337 -4.83 10.48 -12.06
CA LYS A 337 -4.20 11.79 -12.27
C LYS A 337 -2.76 11.65 -12.77
N LEU A 338 -1.99 10.70 -12.23
CA LEU A 338 -0.65 10.40 -12.76
C LEU A 338 -0.71 9.78 -14.16
N GLN A 339 -1.68 8.92 -14.44
CA GLN A 339 -1.88 8.37 -15.80
C GLN A 339 -2.22 9.48 -16.81
N LEU A 340 -3.00 10.48 -16.41
CA LEU A 340 -3.31 11.67 -17.22
C LEU A 340 -2.10 12.58 -17.45
N GLU A 341 -1.04 12.49 -16.64
CA GLU A 341 0.27 13.11 -16.91
C GLU A 341 1.03 12.38 -18.04
N GLY A 342 0.47 11.30 -18.59
CA GLY A 342 1.07 10.49 -19.67
C GLY A 342 2.04 9.42 -19.17
N LYS A 343 2.01 9.09 -17.88
CA LYS A 343 2.86 8.08 -17.25
C LYS A 343 2.16 6.73 -17.21
N SER A 344 2.94 5.67 -17.37
CA SER A 344 2.56 4.31 -17.00
C SER A 344 2.77 4.12 -15.50
N VAL A 345 1.71 3.81 -14.75
CA VAL A 345 1.69 3.90 -13.29
C VAL A 345 1.52 2.51 -12.66
N GLY A 346 2.46 2.16 -11.78
CA GLY A 346 2.33 1.06 -10.83
C GLY A 346 1.73 1.53 -9.50
N MET A 347 0.94 0.69 -8.85
CA MET A 347 0.46 0.93 -7.48
C MET A 347 0.85 -0.24 -6.58
N VAL A 348 1.39 0.03 -5.40
CA VAL A 348 1.73 -0.97 -4.38
C VAL A 348 0.89 -0.75 -3.13
N GLY A 349 0.23 -1.79 -2.63
CA GLY A 349 -0.56 -1.72 -1.39
C GLY A 349 -0.79 -3.09 -0.76
N ASP A 350 -1.33 -3.09 0.46
CA ASP A 350 -1.61 -4.30 1.25
C ASP A 350 -3.09 -4.39 1.71
N GLY A 351 -3.83 -3.29 1.65
CA GLY A 351 -5.17 -3.18 2.22
C GLY A 351 -6.33 -3.31 1.23
N VAL A 352 -7.51 -3.67 1.75
CA VAL A 352 -8.78 -3.63 1.01
C VAL A 352 -9.07 -2.24 0.42
N ASN A 353 -8.64 -1.18 1.10
CA ASN A 353 -8.73 0.21 0.63
C ASN A 353 -7.95 0.47 -0.65
N ASP A 354 -6.90 -0.31 -0.90
CA ASP A 354 -6.02 -0.07 -2.04
C ASP A 354 -6.49 -0.83 -3.27
N ALA A 355 -7.41 -1.79 -3.11
CA ALA A 355 -7.94 -2.59 -4.21
C ALA A 355 -8.46 -1.75 -5.39
N PRO A 356 -9.21 -0.64 -5.21
CA PRO A 356 -9.60 0.23 -6.32
C PRO A 356 -8.40 0.88 -7.03
N ALA A 357 -7.39 1.34 -6.27
CA ALA A 357 -6.19 1.96 -6.81
C ALA A 357 -5.29 0.95 -7.52
N LEU A 358 -5.13 -0.26 -6.97
CA LEU A 358 -4.44 -1.39 -7.58
C LEU A 358 -5.08 -1.77 -8.92
N ALA A 359 -6.42 -1.80 -8.98
CA ALA A 359 -7.15 -2.10 -10.19
C ALA A 359 -7.08 -0.97 -11.24
N GLN A 360 -7.01 0.29 -10.80
CA GLN A 360 -6.88 1.46 -11.69
C GLN A 360 -5.47 1.60 -12.29
N ALA A 361 -4.44 1.17 -11.57
CA ALA A 361 -3.05 1.23 -12.03
C ALA A 361 -2.83 0.37 -13.27
N ASP A 362 -1.85 0.74 -14.10
CA ASP A 362 -1.42 -0.08 -15.23
C ASP A 362 -0.92 -1.44 -14.75
N VAL A 363 -0.21 -1.45 -13.61
CA VAL A 363 0.14 -2.66 -12.86
C VAL A 363 -0.12 -2.47 -11.36
N GLY A 364 -1.01 -3.28 -10.79
CA GLY A 364 -1.23 -3.37 -9.35
C GLY A 364 -0.34 -4.43 -8.69
N PHE A 365 0.41 -4.05 -7.65
CA PHE A 365 1.24 -4.92 -6.84
C PHE A 365 0.65 -5.04 -5.42
N ALA A 366 0.23 -6.24 -5.02
CA ALA A 366 -0.18 -6.50 -3.64
C ALA A 366 0.97 -7.10 -2.82
N ILE A 367 1.07 -6.70 -1.56
CA ILE A 367 1.93 -7.39 -0.59
C ILE A 367 1.17 -8.59 0.01
N GLY A 368 1.81 -9.75 0.07
CA GLY A 368 1.21 -11.03 0.45
C GLY A 368 0.83 -11.16 1.93
N THR A 369 1.23 -10.21 2.78
CA THR A 369 0.67 -10.03 4.14
C THR A 369 -0.68 -9.30 4.12
N GLY A 370 -1.08 -8.79 2.96
CA GLY A 370 -2.30 -8.03 2.75
C GLY A 370 -3.57 -8.89 2.73
N THR A 371 -4.71 -8.21 2.64
CA THR A 371 -6.03 -8.86 2.65
C THR A 371 -6.34 -9.61 1.34
N ASP A 372 -7.17 -10.66 1.41
CA ASP A 372 -7.58 -11.46 0.23
C ASP A 372 -8.12 -10.60 -0.93
N VAL A 373 -8.80 -9.49 -0.62
CA VAL A 373 -9.35 -8.56 -1.63
C VAL A 373 -8.24 -7.81 -2.38
N ALA A 374 -7.16 -7.42 -1.69
CA ALA A 374 -6.02 -6.76 -2.33
C ALA A 374 -5.27 -7.72 -3.26
N ILE A 375 -5.09 -8.97 -2.83
CA ILE A 375 -4.47 -10.05 -3.62
C ILE A 375 -5.30 -10.42 -4.85
N GLU A 376 -6.64 -10.38 -4.74
CA GLU A 376 -7.52 -10.61 -5.88
C GLU A 376 -7.60 -9.44 -6.86
N ALA A 377 -7.41 -8.21 -6.36
CA ALA A 377 -7.41 -7.01 -7.18
C ALA A 377 -6.07 -6.73 -7.89
N SER A 378 -4.96 -7.34 -7.45
CA SER A 378 -3.63 -7.09 -7.98
C SER A 378 -3.27 -7.96 -9.20
N ASP A 379 -2.43 -7.38 -10.05
CA ASP A 379 -1.84 -8.05 -11.21
C ASP A 379 -0.61 -8.88 -10.80
N VAL A 380 0.12 -8.42 -9.78
CA VAL A 380 1.30 -9.05 -9.19
C VAL A 380 1.15 -9.11 -7.67
N THR A 381 1.60 -10.20 -7.04
CA THR A 381 1.59 -10.37 -5.58
C THR A 381 2.97 -10.77 -5.07
N LEU A 382 3.47 -10.02 -4.09
CA LEU A 382 4.76 -10.26 -3.43
C LEU A 382 4.54 -11.14 -2.19
N ILE A 383 4.89 -12.43 -2.25
CA ILE A 383 4.67 -13.39 -1.14
C ILE A 383 5.40 -12.97 0.14
N LYS A 384 6.54 -12.29 -0.01
CA LYS A 384 7.32 -11.72 1.09
C LYS A 384 7.29 -10.20 0.94
N GLY A 385 6.94 -9.51 2.02
CA GLY A 385 6.88 -8.05 2.08
C GLY A 385 7.79 -7.48 3.14
#